data_AF-W2NT62-F1
#
_entry.id   AF-W2NT62-F1
#
_cell.length_a   1.000
_cell.length_b   1.000
_cell.length_c   1.000
_cell.angle_alpha   90.00
_cell.angle_beta   90.00
_cell.angle_gamma   90.00
#
_symmetry.space_group_name_H-M   'P 1'
#
loop_
_entity.id
_entity.type
_entity.pdbx_description
1 polymer ?
#
loop_
_entity_poly.entity_id
_entity_poly.type
_entity_poly.pdbx_seq_one_letter_code
_entity_poly.pdbx_strand_id
1 'polypeptide(L)'
;MLSSVYAVMDGLKLRLQASGHSEIQNMFYNGWTHDHYVSNVFAFSPEGLIIACALNAPGCMYDSPIAEWGNVYAKLERFHQSTGGHVVVDSAFSKGTYDFLLKSGENVALLTAIDREVTALRQSAEWGMRALQAAFPRLKYRLKYEER
;
A
#
# COMPACT_ATOMS: atom_id res chain seq x y z
N MET A 1 -8.31 -8.27 19.99
CA MET A 1 -8.62 -7.11 19.12
C MET A 1 -7.65 -6.01 19.46
N LEU A 2 -6.79 -5.64 18.51
CA LEU A 2 -5.80 -4.58 18.64
C LEU A 2 -6.50 -3.22 18.80
N SER A 3 -6.85 -2.84 20.02
CA SER A 3 -7.58 -1.60 20.35
C SER A 3 -6.82 -0.32 19.98
N SER A 4 -5.53 -0.44 19.67
CA SER A 4 -4.65 0.67 19.28
C SER A 4 -4.50 0.82 17.77
N VAL A 5 -5.11 -0.01 16.90
CA VAL A 5 -4.98 0.13 15.44
C VAL A 5 -6.01 1.11 14.90
N TYR A 6 -5.56 2.11 14.15
CA TYR A 6 -6.42 3.13 13.56
C TYR A 6 -6.35 3.17 12.02
N ALA A 7 -5.42 2.41 11.42
CA ALA A 7 -5.38 2.29 9.97
C ALA A 7 -4.75 0.98 9.54
N VAL A 8 -5.09 0.57 8.32
CA VAL A 8 -4.43 -0.50 7.58
C VAL A 8 -3.93 0.07 6.26
N MET A 9 -2.74 -0.30 5.82
CA MET A 9 -2.14 0.25 4.60
C MET A 9 -1.50 -0.85 3.75
N ASP A 10 -1.70 -0.74 2.44
CA ASP A 10 -1.13 -1.67 1.46
C ASP A 10 -0.91 -0.97 0.10
N GLY A 11 -0.17 -1.64 -0.79
CA GLY A 11 0.04 -1.24 -2.17
C GLY A 11 -1.10 -1.65 -3.10
N LEU A 12 -1.34 -0.87 -4.15
CA LEU A 12 -2.24 -1.20 -5.26
C LEU A 12 -1.58 -0.91 -6.61
N LYS A 13 -1.34 -1.98 -7.37
CA LYS A 13 -0.85 -1.89 -8.75
C LYS A 13 -2.02 -1.91 -9.73
N LEU A 14 -2.10 -0.88 -10.56
CA LEU A 14 -3.06 -0.79 -11.67
C LEU A 14 -2.32 -1.06 -12.97
N ARG A 15 -2.89 -1.90 -13.83
CA ARG A 15 -2.23 -2.28 -15.09
C ARG A 15 -2.14 -1.08 -16.02
N LEU A 16 -0.98 -0.88 -16.63
CA LEU A 16 -0.72 0.15 -17.62
C LEU A 16 -0.43 -0.51 -18.98
N GLN A 17 -0.70 0.19 -20.07
CA GLN A 17 -0.17 -0.18 -21.38
C GLN A 17 1.34 0.08 -21.44
N ALA A 18 2.08 -0.77 -22.16
CA ALA A 18 3.49 -0.50 -22.41
C ALA A 18 3.62 0.76 -23.27
N SER A 19 4.58 1.63 -22.93
CA SER A 19 4.98 2.74 -23.79
C SER A 19 5.85 2.24 -24.94
N GLY A 20 5.81 2.92 -26.08
CA GLY A 20 6.76 2.72 -27.18
C GLY A 20 8.16 3.30 -26.89
N HIS A 21 8.29 4.14 -25.87
CA HIS A 21 9.55 4.73 -25.43
C HIS A 21 10.20 3.86 -24.35
N SER A 22 11.42 3.38 -24.61
CA SER A 22 12.13 2.44 -23.74
C SER A 22 12.35 2.96 -22.32
N GLU A 23 12.63 4.25 -22.15
CA GLU A 23 12.82 4.88 -20.84
C GLU A 23 11.54 4.83 -20.00
N ILE A 24 10.42 5.20 -20.60
CA ILE A 24 9.11 5.18 -19.92
C ILE A 24 8.66 3.75 -19.68
N GLN A 25 8.89 2.86 -20.65
CA GLN A 25 8.63 1.45 -20.50
C GLN A 25 9.34 0.92 -19.25
N ASN A 26 10.63 1.22 -19.10
CA ASN A 26 11.43 0.76 -17.97
C ASN A 26 10.97 1.36 -16.62
N MET A 27 10.50 2.61 -16.63
CA MET A 27 9.95 3.28 -15.45
C MET A 27 8.68 2.60 -14.92
N PHE A 28 7.78 2.16 -15.81
CA PHE A 28 6.52 1.51 -15.40
C PHE A 28 6.59 -0.02 -15.40
N TYR A 29 7.66 -0.62 -15.90
CA TYR A 29 7.85 -2.06 -15.91
C TYR A 29 8.16 -2.59 -14.51
N ASN A 30 7.46 -3.67 -14.14
CA ASN A 30 7.69 -4.39 -12.91
C ASN A 30 8.31 -5.77 -13.20
N GLY A 31 9.57 -5.94 -12.80
CA GLY A 31 10.35 -7.15 -13.09
C GLY A 31 9.84 -8.44 -12.43
N TRP A 32 9.07 -8.34 -11.33
CA TRP A 32 8.52 -9.52 -10.64
C TRP A 32 7.32 -10.10 -11.39
N THR A 33 6.41 -9.23 -11.83
CA THR A 33 5.18 -9.65 -12.54
C THR A 33 5.32 -9.68 -14.06
N HIS A 34 6.46 -9.25 -14.59
CA HIS A 34 6.74 -9.14 -16.02
C HIS A 34 5.69 -8.32 -16.79
N ASP A 35 5.24 -7.20 -16.23
CA ASP A 35 4.20 -6.34 -16.83
C ASP A 35 4.32 -4.89 -16.36
N HIS A 36 3.51 -3.98 -16.92
CA HIS A 36 3.57 -2.53 -16.67
C HIS A 36 2.46 -2.10 -15.74
N TYR A 37 2.81 -1.23 -14.78
CA TYR A 37 1.89 -0.78 -13.76
C TYR A 37 2.08 0.69 -13.43
N VAL A 38 0.99 1.27 -12.97
CA VAL A 38 1.01 2.44 -12.11
C VAL A 38 0.82 1.94 -10.68
N SER A 39 1.76 2.24 -9.81
CA SER A 39 1.75 1.81 -8.40
C SER A 39 1.14 2.90 -7.52
N ASN A 40 0.37 2.48 -6.53
CA ASN A 40 -0.30 3.36 -5.58
C ASN A 40 -0.16 2.75 -4.18
N VAL A 41 -0.31 3.57 -3.15
CA VAL A 41 -0.43 3.11 -1.75
C VAL A 41 -1.68 3.76 -1.17
N PHE A 42 -2.49 2.99 -0.46
CA PHE A 42 -3.67 3.49 0.24
C PHE A 42 -3.66 3.05 1.70
N ALA A 43 -4.02 3.97 2.58
CA ALA A 43 -4.31 3.70 3.98
C ALA A 43 -5.81 3.88 4.23
N PHE A 44 -6.42 2.87 4.83
CA PHE A 44 -7.83 2.82 5.18
C PHE A 44 -8.02 2.91 6.69
N SER A 45 -9.03 3.67 7.14
CA SER A 45 -9.50 3.62 8.53
C SER A 45 -10.32 2.34 8.81
N PRO A 46 -10.61 2.00 10.08
CA PRO A 46 -11.50 0.89 10.42
C PRO A 46 -12.90 0.99 9.81
N GLU A 47 -13.36 2.21 9.54
CA GLU A 47 -14.64 2.50 8.87
C GLU A 47 -14.56 2.33 7.33
N GLY A 48 -13.40 1.96 6.79
CA GLY A 48 -13.19 1.75 5.36
C GLY A 48 -12.93 3.03 4.56
N LEU A 49 -12.65 4.15 5.21
CA LEU A 49 -12.35 5.42 4.55
C LEU A 49 -10.88 5.49 4.15
N ILE A 50 -10.58 5.99 2.94
CA ILE A 50 -9.21 6.32 2.54
C ILE A 50 -8.78 7.58 3.28
N ILE A 51 -7.82 7.45 4.20
CA ILE A 51 -7.34 8.56 5.04
C ILE A 51 -5.97 9.10 4.58
N ALA A 52 -5.22 8.31 3.83
CA ALA A 52 -3.99 8.74 3.17
C ALA A 52 -3.76 7.90 1.90
N CYS A 53 -3.15 8.49 0.89
CA CYS A 53 -2.74 7.78 -0.31
C CYS A 53 -1.54 8.44 -0.99
N ALA A 54 -0.82 7.62 -1.75
CA ALA A 54 0.16 8.02 -2.75
C ALA A 54 -0.31 7.44 -4.08
N LEU A 55 -0.45 8.28 -5.11
CA LEU A 55 -1.04 7.89 -6.38
C LEU A 55 -0.04 8.06 -7.51
N ASN A 56 -0.23 7.28 -8.56
CA ASN A 56 0.45 7.43 -9.84
C ASN A 56 1.98 7.27 -9.79
N ALA A 57 2.50 6.46 -8.88
CA ALA A 57 3.93 6.19 -8.82
C ALA A 57 4.38 5.23 -9.95
N PRO A 58 5.65 5.33 -10.40
CA PRO A 58 6.26 4.37 -11.30
C PRO A 58 6.06 2.90 -10.88
N GLY A 59 5.74 2.04 -11.84
CA GLY A 59 5.50 0.61 -11.62
C GLY A 59 6.71 -0.18 -11.12
N CYS A 60 7.92 0.36 -11.34
CA CYS A 60 9.17 -0.20 -10.84
C CYS A 60 9.39 0.03 -9.34
N MET A 61 8.68 0.99 -8.72
CA MET A 61 8.86 1.31 -7.31
C MET A 61 8.17 0.28 -6.38
N TYR A 62 8.78 0.09 -5.21
CA TYR A 62 8.21 -0.68 -4.10
C TYR A 62 7.32 0.19 -3.21
N ASP A 63 6.40 -0.45 -2.47
CA ASP A 63 5.36 0.25 -1.71
C ASP A 63 5.92 1.18 -0.62
N SER A 64 7.00 0.78 0.08
CA SER A 64 7.61 1.60 1.12
C SER A 64 8.18 2.94 0.58
N PRO A 65 9.04 2.96 -0.47
CA PRO A 65 9.42 4.20 -1.14
C PRO A 65 8.25 5.04 -1.66
N ILE A 66 7.17 4.42 -2.15
CA ILE A 66 5.99 5.15 -2.63
C ILE A 66 5.28 5.86 -1.48
N ALA A 67 5.13 5.18 -0.33
CA ALA A 67 4.54 5.75 0.87
C ALA A 67 5.34 6.92 1.42
N GLU A 68 6.68 6.84 1.36
CA GLU A 68 7.60 7.95 1.68
C GLU A 68 7.41 9.11 0.72
N TRP A 69 7.58 8.88 -0.58
CA TRP A 69 7.49 9.90 -1.64
C TRP A 69 6.14 10.62 -1.65
N GLY A 70 5.03 9.87 -1.48
CA GLY A 70 3.68 10.41 -1.42
C GLY A 70 3.29 11.03 -0.07
N ASN A 71 4.24 11.14 0.86
CA ASN A 71 4.03 11.72 2.19
C ASN A 71 2.94 11.00 3.01
N VAL A 72 2.76 9.69 2.77
CA VAL A 72 1.78 8.85 3.47
C VAL A 72 2.26 8.58 4.90
N TYR A 73 3.53 8.23 5.08
CA TYR A 73 4.09 7.99 6.40
C TYR A 73 3.96 9.21 7.31
N ALA A 74 4.34 10.42 6.87
CA ALA A 74 4.24 11.60 7.71
C ALA A 74 2.78 11.96 8.10
N LYS A 75 1.80 11.69 7.21
CA LYS A 75 0.37 11.89 7.55
C LYS A 75 -0.08 10.94 8.66
N LEU A 76 0.32 9.67 8.56
CA LEU A 76 -0.01 8.65 9.53
C LEU A 76 0.77 8.84 10.85
N GLU A 77 2.03 9.27 10.77
CA GLU A 77 2.86 9.54 11.94
C GLU A 77 2.28 10.68 12.79
N ARG A 78 1.79 11.76 12.17
CA ARG A 78 1.12 12.85 12.90
C ARG A 78 -0.09 12.35 13.69
N PHE A 79 -0.86 11.42 13.12
CA PHE A 79 -1.98 10.82 13.82
C PHE A 79 -1.51 9.97 15.00
N HIS A 80 -0.48 9.14 14.79
CA HIS A 80 0.14 8.35 15.86
C HIS A 80 0.63 9.25 17.01
N GLN A 81 1.36 10.32 16.71
CA GLN A 81 1.85 11.27 17.70
C GLN A 81 0.71 11.91 18.51
N SER A 82 -0.45 12.13 17.89
CA SER A 82 -1.62 12.73 18.56
C SER A 82 -2.49 11.75 19.36
N THR A 83 -2.48 10.45 19.04
CA THR A 83 -3.45 9.46 19.57
C THR A 83 -2.84 8.21 20.17
N GLY A 84 -1.57 7.90 19.87
CA GLY A 84 -0.95 6.60 20.12
C GLY A 84 -1.40 5.47 19.17
N GLY A 85 -2.21 5.80 18.15
CA GLY A 85 -2.72 4.83 17.19
C GLY A 85 -1.62 4.22 16.30
N HIS A 86 -1.74 2.93 15.99
CA HIS A 86 -0.82 2.18 15.13
C HIS A 86 -1.43 1.89 13.76
N VAL A 87 -0.56 1.64 12.78
CA VAL A 87 -0.95 1.27 11.41
C VAL A 87 -0.48 -0.14 11.11
N VAL A 88 -1.39 -1.00 10.65
CA VAL A 88 -1.04 -2.36 10.20
C VAL A 88 -0.62 -2.36 8.74
N VAL A 89 0.51 -2.99 8.44
CA VAL A 89 1.12 -3.03 7.10
C VAL A 89 1.64 -4.42 6.76
N ASP A 90 1.86 -4.68 5.47
CA ASP A 90 2.64 -5.84 5.04
C ASP A 90 4.13 -5.72 5.42
N SER A 91 4.80 -6.87 5.44
CA SER A 91 6.23 -7.04 5.62
C SER A 91 7.09 -6.18 4.68
N ALA A 92 6.59 -5.87 3.47
CA ALA A 92 7.26 -5.07 2.44
C ALA A 92 7.46 -3.58 2.81
N PHE A 93 6.73 -3.06 3.79
CA PHE A 93 6.90 -1.68 4.29
C PHE A 93 8.13 -1.59 5.19
N SER A 94 8.79 -0.44 5.37
CA SER A 94 10.02 -0.36 6.18
C SER A 94 9.71 0.00 7.64
N LYS A 95 9.98 -0.90 8.60
CA LYS A 95 9.76 -0.62 10.05
C LYS A 95 10.87 0.19 10.69
N GLY A 96 12.12 0.05 10.22
CA GLY A 96 13.31 0.64 10.87
C GLY A 96 13.33 2.17 10.97
N THR A 97 12.35 2.85 10.38
CA THR A 97 12.19 4.31 10.42
C THR A 97 10.88 4.73 11.13
N TYR A 98 9.93 3.81 11.35
CA TYR A 98 8.55 4.14 11.73
C TYR A 98 8.01 3.17 12.79
N ASP A 99 8.18 3.52 14.07
CA ASP A 99 7.79 2.69 15.22
C ASP A 99 6.27 2.49 15.35
N PHE A 100 5.46 3.33 14.69
CA PHE A 100 4.00 3.21 14.68
C PHE A 100 3.45 2.13 13.73
N LEU A 101 4.32 1.48 12.95
CA LEU A 101 3.95 0.41 12.02
C LEU A 101 3.97 -0.97 12.69
N LEU A 102 2.83 -1.67 12.61
CA LEU A 102 2.70 -3.08 12.99
C LEU A 102 2.75 -3.94 11.74
N LYS A 103 3.82 -4.74 11.61
CA LYS A 103 4.05 -5.58 10.44
C LYS A 103 3.43 -6.96 10.59
N SER A 104 2.73 -7.42 9.55
CA SER A 104 2.35 -8.83 9.47
C SER A 104 3.57 -9.72 9.24
N GLY A 105 3.60 -10.87 9.90
CA GLY A 105 4.65 -11.88 9.67
C GLY A 105 6.04 -11.51 10.17
N GLU A 106 6.17 -10.55 11.09
CA GLU A 106 7.47 -10.14 11.63
C GLU A 106 8.15 -11.26 12.43
N ASN A 107 7.39 -12.05 13.21
CA ASN A 107 7.88 -13.19 13.98
C ASN A 107 7.29 -14.52 13.48
N VAL A 108 7.82 -15.04 12.37
CA VAL A 108 7.32 -16.29 11.75
C VAL A 108 7.67 -17.53 12.59
N ALA A 109 8.79 -17.51 13.33
CA ALA A 109 9.26 -18.65 14.11
C ALA A 109 8.46 -18.88 15.41
N LEU A 110 7.87 -17.82 15.98
CA LEU A 110 7.10 -17.84 17.23
C LEU A 110 5.95 -16.85 17.11
N LEU A 111 4.97 -17.18 16.27
CA LEU A 111 3.76 -16.38 16.09
C LEU A 111 3.02 -16.21 17.41
N THR A 112 3.07 -15.00 17.95
CA THR A 112 2.25 -14.62 19.10
C THR A 112 0.78 -14.50 18.68
N ALA A 113 -0.13 -14.45 19.65
CA ALA A 113 -1.54 -14.14 19.36
C ALA A 113 -1.70 -12.78 18.68
N ILE A 114 -0.84 -11.81 19.04
CA ILE A 114 -0.79 -10.47 18.45
C ILE A 114 -0.38 -10.54 16.97
N ASP A 115 0.66 -11.30 16.64
CA ASP A 115 1.12 -11.44 15.25
C ASP A 115 0.03 -12.04 14.33
N ARG A 116 -0.77 -12.97 14.88
CA ARG A 116 -1.93 -13.54 14.17
C ARG A 116 -3.01 -12.49 13.96
N GLU A 117 -3.33 -11.68 14.97
CA GLU A 117 -4.30 -10.59 14.84
C GLU A 117 -3.83 -9.52 13.83
N VAL A 118 -2.55 -9.12 13.85
CA VAL A 118 -1.97 -8.18 12.88
C VAL A 118 -2.08 -8.73 11.46
N THR A 119 -1.73 -10.00 11.26
CA THR A 119 -1.81 -10.66 9.95
C THR A 119 -3.25 -10.76 9.46
N ALA A 120 -4.19 -11.11 10.34
CA ALA A 120 -5.61 -11.15 10.00
C ALA A 120 -6.16 -9.76 9.67
N LEU A 121 -5.81 -8.74 10.46
CA LEU A 121 -6.28 -7.38 10.24
C LEU A 121 -5.71 -6.78 8.95
N ARG A 122 -4.47 -7.10 8.57
CA ARG A 122 -3.88 -6.68 7.29
C ARG A 122 -4.75 -7.03 6.08
N GLN A 123 -5.45 -8.17 6.11
CA GLN A 123 -6.34 -8.59 5.02
C GLN A 123 -7.43 -7.56 4.71
N SER A 124 -7.82 -6.73 5.67
CA SER A 124 -8.80 -5.67 5.44
C SER A 124 -8.31 -4.60 4.46
N ALA A 125 -7.01 -4.33 4.38
CA ALA A 125 -6.45 -3.45 3.36
C ALA A 125 -6.65 -4.03 1.95
N GLU A 126 -6.42 -5.34 1.78
CA GLU A 126 -6.68 -6.01 0.50
C GLU A 126 -8.17 -5.97 0.13
N TRP A 127 -9.07 -6.09 1.10
CA TRP A 127 -10.51 -5.92 0.86
C TRP A 127 -10.84 -4.49 0.44
N GLY A 128 -10.22 -3.47 1.07
CA GLY A 128 -10.34 -2.07 0.66
C GLY A 128 -9.91 -1.85 -0.79
N MET A 129 -8.76 -2.41 -1.19
CA MET A 129 -8.28 -2.36 -2.57
C MET A 129 -9.25 -3.02 -3.55
N ARG A 130 -9.74 -4.22 -3.21
CA ARG A 130 -10.71 -4.96 -4.05
C ARG A 130 -12.03 -4.20 -4.15
N ALA A 131 -12.49 -3.58 -3.07
CA ALA A 131 -13.69 -2.75 -3.06
C ALA A 131 -13.53 -1.52 -3.97
N LEU A 132 -12.38 -0.82 -3.90
CA LEU A 132 -12.07 0.29 -4.80
C LEU A 132 -12.11 -0.13 -6.27
N GLN A 133 -11.47 -1.24 -6.62
CA GLN A 133 -11.49 -1.76 -7.99
C GLN A 133 -12.88 -2.27 -8.42
N ALA A 134 -13.70 -2.75 -7.48
CA ALA A 134 -15.07 -3.18 -7.77
C ALA A 134 -16.00 -1.99 -8.04
N ALA A 135 -15.86 -0.91 -7.27
CA ALA A 135 -16.61 0.33 -7.46
C ALA A 135 -16.26 1.02 -8.78
N PHE A 136 -15.01 0.87 -9.25
CA PHE A 136 -14.52 1.43 -10.51
C PHE A 136 -13.99 0.35 -11.45
N PRO A 137 -14.86 -0.38 -12.18
CA PRO A 137 -14.44 -1.51 -13.02
C PRO A 137 -13.37 -1.18 -14.07
N ARG A 138 -13.31 0.09 -14.53
CA ARG A 138 -12.26 0.58 -15.44
C ARG A 138 -10.84 0.38 -14.90
N LEU A 139 -10.66 0.40 -13.58
CA LEU A 139 -9.35 0.19 -12.94
C LEU A 139 -8.83 -1.26 -13.07
N LYS A 140 -9.69 -2.22 -13.45
CA LYS A 140 -9.29 -3.60 -13.72
C LYS A 140 -8.71 -3.79 -15.12
N TYR A 141 -8.95 -2.84 -16.02
CA TYR A 141 -8.41 -2.86 -17.38
C TYR A 141 -7.05 -2.17 -17.43
N ARG A 142 -6.31 -2.39 -18.53
CA ARG A 142 -5.09 -1.65 -18.78
C ARG A 142 -5.43 -0.18 -19.03
N LEU A 143 -4.91 0.70 -18.18
CA LEU A 143 -4.96 2.13 -18.39
C LEU A 143 -4.20 2.46 -19.68
N LYS A 144 -4.79 3.32 -20.51
CA LYS A 144 -4.10 3.82 -21.69
C LYS A 144 -2.93 4.68 -21.24
N TYR A 145 -1.77 4.43 -21.82
CA TYR A 145 -0.64 5.33 -21.67
C TYR A 145 -0.82 6.45 -22.70
N GLU A 146 -0.89 7.69 -22.22
CA GLU A 146 -1.02 8.90 -23.04
C GLU A 146 0.10 9.85 -22.64
N GLU A 147 0.91 10.27 -23.60
CA GLU A 147 1.85 11.38 -23.43
C GLU A 147 1.09 12.70 -23.63
N ARG A 148 1.32 13.66 -22.74
CA ARG A 148 0.82 15.02 -22.89
C ARG A 148 1.77 15.87 -23.72
#